data_AF-A0A449A276-F1
#
_entry.id   AF-A0A449A276-F1
#
_cell.length_a   1.000
_cell.length_b   1.000
_cell.length_c   1.000
_cell.angle_alpha   90.00
_cell.angle_beta   90.00
_cell.angle_gamma   90.00
#
_symmetry.space_group_name_H-M   'P 1'
#
loop_
_entity.id
_entity.type
_entity.pdbx_description
1 polymer ?
#
loop_
_entity_poly.entity_id
_entity_poly.type
_entity_poly.pdbx_seq_one_letter_code
_entity_poly.pdbx_strand_id
1 'polypeptide(L)'
;MKIGKFLLLGASVIPALSIISCNSKTNEKALIEKLETENLNLKDISAEKTKVEKVNEDLNKQIKSKDSTLAYFSGFLKTENPLLTNAATISKVNKIIAARNTFNQASDKSVNELVSFISDKFLNDPYVADRLIGNNENKEVLVADFTGLDCFTYLDYVNALLYATDYSSFLDALVSTRYNNSEVTYANRKHFFTDWEHGNPIVKNLVTEQVLGTENADKIITIDFVKNGKPNKENPAQRDSVLVGVEQENRTVKYLDVKAVSDEFLAKYFKDGDLIMLAAPANLNSWLDVTHCGYLIFKEENGVKKAYYRNASSAKVNMKVVDTPLVEYLTDRNFDTKNNKPYDVPKVPGILLYRTLERNN
;
A
#
# COMPACT_ATOMS: atom_id res chain seq x y z
N MET A 1 14.39 -19.46 95.51
CA MET A 1 14.76 -18.72 96.73
C MET A 1 13.95 -17.43 96.76
N LYS A 2 13.14 -17.24 97.83
CA LYS A 2 12.26 -16.08 98.17
C LYS A 2 11.14 -15.77 97.15
N ILE A 3 9.85 -16.08 97.37
CA ILE A 3 8.92 -15.87 98.49
C ILE A 3 8.73 -14.41 98.90
N GLY A 4 7.51 -13.93 98.66
CA GLY A 4 6.79 -12.86 99.35
C GLY A 4 5.43 -12.73 98.65
N LYS A 5 4.33 -13.42 99.05
CA LYS A 5 3.50 -13.22 100.27
C LYS A 5 3.30 -11.70 100.50
N PHE A 6 2.10 -11.14 100.63
CA PHE A 6 0.92 -11.65 101.32
C PHE A 6 -0.22 -10.61 101.20
N LEU A 7 -1.47 -11.08 101.18
CA LEU A 7 -2.62 -10.54 101.95
C LEU A 7 -3.25 -9.17 101.57
N LEU A 8 -4.53 -8.86 101.79
CA LEU A 8 -5.69 -9.55 102.38
C LEU A 8 -6.98 -8.78 101.96
N LEU A 9 -8.07 -9.54 101.85
CA LEU A 9 -9.52 -9.25 101.92
C LEU A 9 -10.13 -7.84 102.12
N GLY A 10 -11.32 -7.72 101.52
CA GLY A 10 -12.53 -7.05 102.06
C GLY A 10 -13.09 -6.01 101.10
N ALA A 11 -14.39 -5.89 100.77
CA ALA A 11 -15.61 -6.56 101.18
C ALA A 11 -16.69 -6.31 100.09
N SER A 12 -17.78 -7.08 100.16
CA SER A 12 -18.95 -7.13 99.29
C SER A 12 -19.74 -5.82 99.08
N VAL A 13 -20.29 -5.61 97.88
CA VAL A 13 -21.71 -5.19 97.63
C VAL A 13 -22.14 -5.65 96.21
N ILE A 14 -23.31 -6.28 96.09
CA ILE A 14 -24.06 -6.61 94.85
C ILE A 14 -25.31 -5.68 94.83
N PRO A 15 -26.05 -5.43 93.72
CA PRO A 15 -25.74 -5.07 92.33
C PRO A 15 -26.39 -3.71 91.96
N ALA A 16 -26.11 -3.16 90.76
CA ALA A 16 -27.03 -2.22 90.12
C ALA A 16 -27.04 -2.45 88.61
N LEU A 17 -28.22 -2.81 88.08
CA LEU A 17 -28.49 -2.85 86.65
C LEU A 17 -28.13 -1.49 86.02
N SER A 18 -27.35 -1.53 84.96
CA SER A 18 -27.30 -0.46 83.96
C SER A 18 -27.54 -1.10 82.60
N ILE A 19 -28.73 -0.84 82.08
CA ILE A 19 -29.11 -1.10 80.69
C ILE A 19 -28.17 -0.26 79.82
N ILE A 20 -27.31 -0.90 79.02
CA ILE A 20 -26.75 -0.27 77.83
C ILE A 20 -27.41 -0.92 76.61
N SER A 21 -28.34 -0.12 76.11
CA SER A 21 -29.13 -0.24 74.90
C SER A 21 -28.29 -0.50 73.64
N CYS A 22 -28.89 -1.26 72.71
CA CYS A 22 -28.59 -1.39 71.29
C CYS A 22 -27.58 -0.39 70.70
N ASN A 23 -26.34 -0.83 70.41
CA ASN A 23 -25.47 -0.09 69.49
C ASN A 23 -24.53 -0.95 68.62
N SER A 24 -24.66 -2.29 68.65
CA SER A 24 -23.82 -3.17 67.81
C SER A 24 -24.22 -3.13 66.34
N LYS A 25 -25.52 -3.16 66.03
CA LYS A 25 -26.03 -3.15 64.64
C LYS A 25 -25.76 -1.84 63.89
N THR A 26 -25.73 -0.71 64.61
CA THR A 26 -25.49 0.62 64.01
C THR A 26 -24.02 0.81 63.64
N ASN A 27 -23.10 0.36 64.51
CA ASN A 27 -21.66 0.38 64.24
C ASN A 27 -21.25 -0.61 63.13
N GLU A 28 -21.90 -1.78 63.07
CA GLU A 28 -21.65 -2.76 62.01
C GLU A 28 -22.12 -2.27 60.64
N LYS A 29 -23.30 -1.63 60.57
CA LYS A 29 -23.83 -1.05 59.34
C LYS A 29 -22.95 0.10 58.81
N ALA A 30 -22.49 0.99 59.69
CA ALA A 30 -21.58 2.08 59.31
C ALA A 30 -20.20 1.56 58.84
N LEU A 31 -19.72 0.46 59.43
CA LEU A 31 -18.48 -0.19 58.99
C LEU A 31 -18.63 -0.84 57.61
N ILE A 32 -19.76 -1.50 57.35
CA ILE A 32 -20.07 -2.11 56.04
C ILE A 32 -20.14 -1.03 54.96
N GLU A 33 -20.85 0.07 55.19
CA GLU A 33 -20.96 1.18 54.22
C GLU A 33 -19.60 1.83 53.91
N LYS A 34 -18.73 1.95 54.92
CA LYS A 34 -17.35 2.41 54.73
C LYS A 34 -16.53 1.42 53.88
N LEU A 35 -16.62 0.13 54.15
CA LEU A 35 -15.92 -0.92 53.39
C LEU A 35 -16.44 -1.00 51.94
N GLU A 36 -17.74 -0.82 51.72
CA GLU A 36 -18.33 -0.76 50.37
C GLU A 36 -17.81 0.44 49.59
N THR A 37 -17.70 1.60 50.24
CA THR A 37 -17.15 2.83 49.62
C THR A 37 -15.66 2.67 49.29
N GLU A 38 -14.86 2.09 50.21
CA GLU A 38 -13.44 1.80 49.96
C GLU A 38 -13.26 0.78 48.83
N ASN A 39 -14.13 -0.23 48.74
CA ASN A 39 -14.12 -1.20 47.65
C ASN A 39 -14.50 -0.57 46.30
N LEU A 40 -15.45 0.39 46.29
CA LEU A 40 -15.78 1.15 45.09
C LEU A 40 -14.58 1.97 44.60
N ASN A 41 -13.93 2.71 45.52
CA ASN A 41 -12.73 3.49 45.21
C ASN A 41 -11.58 2.62 44.70
N LEU A 42 -11.39 1.42 45.27
CA LEU A 42 -10.39 0.46 44.81
C LEU A 42 -10.66 -0.05 43.39
N LYS A 43 -11.92 -0.25 43.02
CA LYS A 43 -12.30 -0.62 41.65
C LYS A 43 -12.02 0.50 40.66
N ASP A 44 -12.33 1.74 41.03
CA ASP A 44 -12.07 2.92 40.20
C ASP A 44 -10.55 3.14 39.99
N ILE A 45 -9.76 2.99 41.05
CA ILE A 45 -8.29 3.06 40.97
C ILE A 45 -7.75 1.93 40.09
N SER A 46 -8.29 0.71 40.20
CA SER A 46 -7.89 -0.43 39.37
C SER A 46 -8.18 -0.18 37.88
N ALA A 47 -9.36 0.37 37.57
CA ALA A 47 -9.72 0.74 36.20
C ALA A 47 -8.80 1.83 35.62
N GLU A 48 -8.44 2.84 36.42
CA GLU A 48 -7.52 3.89 36.00
C GLU A 48 -6.10 3.38 35.80
N LYS A 49 -5.63 2.46 36.66
CA LYS A 49 -4.35 1.77 36.50
C LYS A 49 -4.28 1.01 35.17
N THR A 50 -5.33 0.26 34.81
CA THR A 50 -5.38 -0.45 33.52
C THR A 50 -5.32 0.51 32.33
N LYS A 51 -5.94 1.69 32.41
CA LYS A 51 -5.83 2.73 31.36
C LYS A 51 -4.39 3.23 31.23
N VAL A 52 -3.72 3.51 32.35
CA VAL A 52 -2.33 3.99 32.36
C VAL A 52 -1.37 2.93 31.81
N GLU A 53 -1.55 1.67 32.19
CA GLU A 53 -0.74 0.56 31.66
C GLU A 53 -0.88 0.44 30.14
N LYS A 54 -2.10 0.58 29.61
CA LYS A 54 -2.35 0.59 28.17
C LYS A 54 -1.68 1.77 27.46
N VAL A 55 -1.76 2.98 28.03
CA VAL A 55 -1.06 4.16 27.50
C VAL A 55 0.45 3.94 27.50
N ASN A 56 1.00 3.33 28.55
CA ASN A 56 2.43 3.07 28.67
C ASN A 56 2.90 2.00 27.66
N GLU A 57 2.12 0.95 27.43
CA GLU A 57 2.38 -0.02 26.37
C GLU A 57 2.37 0.62 24.98
N ASP A 58 1.37 1.47 24.69
CA ASP A 58 1.28 2.18 23.42
C ASP A 58 2.44 3.17 23.22
N LEU A 59 2.87 3.85 24.29
CA LEU A 59 4.02 4.75 24.25
C LEU A 59 5.33 3.98 24.01
N ASN A 60 5.52 2.83 24.67
CA ASN A 60 6.68 1.97 24.47
C ASN A 60 6.74 1.39 23.04
N LYS A 61 5.58 1.03 22.46
CA LYS A 61 5.50 0.63 21.05
C LYS A 61 5.92 1.77 20.12
N GLN A 62 5.49 3.00 20.41
CA GLN A 62 5.89 4.18 19.63
C GLN A 62 7.38 4.49 19.76
N ILE A 63 7.96 4.39 20.96
CA ILE A 63 9.40 4.61 21.20
C ILE A 63 10.23 3.56 20.45
N LYS A 64 9.89 2.27 20.60
CA LYS A 64 10.59 1.19 19.92
C LYS A 64 10.52 1.32 18.39
N SER A 65 9.37 1.75 17.87
CA SER A 65 9.20 2.08 16.45
C SER A 65 10.08 3.25 16.00
N LYS A 66 10.24 4.29 16.83
CA LYS A 66 11.12 5.42 16.52
C LYS A 66 12.59 5.02 16.56
N ASP A 67 13.01 4.23 17.54
CA ASP A 67 14.40 3.77 17.65
C ASP A 67 14.79 2.82 16.51
N SER A 68 13.90 1.90 16.12
CA SER A 68 14.13 1.03 14.96
C SER A 68 14.18 1.82 13.66
N THR A 69 13.34 2.85 13.53
CA THR A 69 13.35 3.78 12.40
C THR A 69 14.68 4.55 12.37
N LEU A 70 15.13 5.09 13.50
CA LEU A 70 16.37 5.86 13.61
C LEU A 70 17.61 4.99 13.31
N ALA A 71 17.63 3.76 13.82
CA ALA A 71 18.68 2.78 13.54
C ALA A 71 18.70 2.40 12.06
N TYR A 72 17.53 2.18 11.44
CA TYR A 72 17.45 1.94 10.01
C TYR A 72 17.94 3.13 9.19
N PHE A 73 17.48 4.37 9.48
CA PHE A 73 18.00 5.57 8.81
C PHE A 73 19.52 5.66 8.94
N SER A 74 20.08 5.38 10.12
CA SER A 74 21.53 5.38 10.31
C SER A 74 22.26 4.28 9.53
N GLY A 75 21.61 3.14 9.29
CA GLY A 75 22.14 2.03 8.48
C GLY A 75 21.96 2.26 6.97
N PHE A 76 20.83 2.81 6.55
CA PHE A 76 20.55 3.20 5.17
C PHE A 76 21.44 4.37 4.73
N LEU A 77 21.72 5.32 5.63
CA LEU A 77 22.72 6.36 5.36
C LEU A 77 24.14 5.80 5.18
N LYS A 78 24.42 4.56 5.63
CA LYS A 78 25.69 3.86 5.33
C LYS A 78 25.70 3.21 3.93
N THR A 79 24.55 3.04 3.26
CA THR A 79 24.48 2.49 1.89
C THR A 79 24.64 3.55 0.80
N GLU A 80 25.17 4.73 1.15
CA GLU A 80 25.47 5.88 0.27
C GLU A 80 24.31 6.49 -0.51
N ASN A 81 23.10 5.93 -0.48
CA ASN A 81 21.95 6.46 -1.20
C ASN A 81 21.15 7.43 -0.32
N PRO A 82 20.91 8.68 -0.75
CA PRO A 82 20.04 9.58 -0.02
C PRO A 82 18.58 9.09 -0.07
N LEU A 83 17.87 9.16 1.06
CA LEU A 83 16.44 8.81 1.19
C LEU A 83 15.62 10.06 1.46
N LEU A 84 14.58 10.27 0.65
CA LEU A 84 13.53 11.24 0.94
C LEU A 84 12.29 10.48 1.43
N THR A 85 11.91 10.73 2.68
CA THR A 85 10.66 10.23 3.26
C THR A 85 10.19 11.11 4.40
N ASN A 86 8.98 10.85 4.92
CA ASN A 86 8.36 11.61 6.00
C ASN A 86 7.58 10.72 6.97
N ALA A 87 7.28 11.26 8.16
CA ALA A 87 6.59 10.53 9.23
C ALA A 87 5.18 10.04 8.83
N ALA A 88 4.46 10.79 7.98
CA ALA A 88 3.16 10.39 7.48
C ALA A 88 3.27 9.14 6.59
N THR A 89 4.30 9.07 5.75
CA THR A 89 4.60 7.91 4.90
C THR A 89 4.96 6.70 5.74
N ILE A 90 5.88 6.84 6.70
CA ILE A 90 6.26 5.74 7.62
C ILE A 90 5.02 5.19 8.35
N SER A 91 4.17 6.09 8.87
CA SER A 91 2.93 5.71 9.54
C SER A 91 1.99 4.96 8.60
N LYS A 92 1.81 5.43 7.36
CA LYS A 92 0.92 4.82 6.38
C LYS A 92 1.43 3.44 5.93
N VAL A 93 2.73 3.29 5.66
CA VAL A 93 3.35 1.99 5.33
C VAL A 93 3.08 0.97 6.44
N ASN A 94 3.39 1.31 7.69
CA ASN A 94 3.18 0.40 8.82
C ASN A 94 1.69 0.02 8.99
N LYS A 95 0.77 0.98 8.78
CA LYS A 95 -0.68 0.70 8.79
C LYS A 95 -1.09 -0.27 7.69
N ILE A 96 -0.59 -0.09 6.46
CA ILE A 96 -0.91 -0.99 5.34
C ILE A 96 -0.34 -2.38 5.58
N ILE A 97 0.91 -2.50 6.05
CA ILE A 97 1.53 -3.79 6.37
C ILE A 97 0.71 -4.53 7.44
N ALA A 98 0.33 -3.85 8.52
CA ALA A 98 -0.50 -4.44 9.57
C ALA A 98 -1.86 -4.92 9.02
N ALA A 99 -2.54 -4.08 8.24
CA ALA A 99 -3.83 -4.41 7.64
C ALA A 99 -3.73 -5.58 6.64
N ARG A 100 -2.67 -5.61 5.81
CA ARG A 100 -2.38 -6.70 4.87
C ARG A 100 -2.12 -8.01 5.62
N ASN A 101 -1.36 -7.98 6.70
CA ASN A 101 -1.09 -9.19 7.51
C ASN A 101 -2.39 -9.76 8.10
N THR A 102 -3.27 -8.92 8.63
CA THR A 102 -4.59 -9.34 9.11
C THR A 102 -5.45 -9.92 7.97
N PHE A 103 -5.44 -9.29 6.81
CA PHE A 103 -6.17 -9.78 5.64
C PHE A 103 -5.65 -11.13 5.14
N ASN A 104 -4.33 -11.35 5.20
CA ASN A 104 -3.71 -12.61 4.74
C ASN A 104 -3.96 -13.79 5.70
N GLN A 105 -3.99 -13.54 7.01
CA GLN A 105 -4.17 -14.58 8.04
C GLN A 105 -5.51 -15.32 7.97
N ALA A 106 -6.52 -14.76 7.30
CA ALA A 106 -7.85 -15.34 7.23
C ALA A 106 -7.97 -16.55 6.27
N SER A 107 -7.13 -16.64 5.23
CA SER A 107 -7.26 -17.71 4.23
C SER A 107 -6.07 -17.93 3.28
N ASP A 108 -4.85 -17.48 3.62
CA ASP A 108 -3.67 -17.48 2.72
C ASP A 108 -4.00 -16.91 1.32
N LYS A 109 -4.04 -15.58 1.26
CA LYS A 109 -4.53 -14.82 0.10
C LYS A 109 -3.56 -14.93 -1.06
N SER A 110 -4.10 -15.09 -2.27
CA SER A 110 -3.31 -15.03 -3.49
C SER A 110 -2.66 -13.65 -3.67
N VAL A 111 -1.56 -13.58 -4.42
CA VAL A 111 -0.90 -12.29 -4.72
C VAL A 111 -1.86 -11.28 -5.36
N ASN A 112 -2.76 -11.72 -6.24
CA ASN A 112 -3.79 -10.86 -6.83
C ASN A 112 -4.74 -10.25 -5.78
N GLU A 113 -5.20 -11.04 -4.81
CA GLU A 113 -6.04 -10.53 -3.72
C GLU A 113 -5.27 -9.53 -2.85
N LEU A 114 -3.98 -9.79 -2.58
CA LEU A 114 -3.13 -8.86 -1.84
C LEU A 114 -2.88 -7.56 -2.62
N VAL A 115 -2.60 -7.63 -3.92
CA VAL A 115 -2.45 -6.46 -4.79
C VAL A 115 -3.74 -5.63 -4.78
N SER A 116 -4.89 -6.27 -5.00
CA SER A 116 -6.20 -5.60 -4.96
C SER A 116 -6.43 -4.91 -3.61
N PHE A 117 -6.15 -5.61 -2.50
CA PHE A 117 -6.30 -5.07 -1.14
C PHE A 117 -5.33 -3.92 -0.82
N ILE A 118 -4.07 -4.01 -1.24
CA ILE A 118 -3.05 -2.98 -0.97
C ILE A 118 -3.34 -1.74 -1.83
N SER A 119 -3.64 -1.93 -3.12
CA SER A 119 -3.98 -0.85 -4.06
C SER A 119 -5.16 -0.02 -3.53
N ASP A 120 -6.15 -0.66 -2.93
CA ASP A 120 -7.30 -0.03 -2.26
C ASP A 120 -6.90 1.00 -1.19
N LYS A 121 -5.79 0.78 -0.47
CA LYS A 121 -5.33 1.66 0.62
C LYS A 121 -4.75 2.99 0.14
N PHE A 122 -4.60 3.16 -1.17
CA PHE A 122 -4.19 4.41 -1.79
C PHE A 122 -5.37 5.18 -2.40
N LEU A 123 -6.59 4.63 -2.40
CA LEU A 123 -7.77 5.36 -2.92
C LEU A 123 -7.89 6.74 -2.24
N ASN A 124 -8.11 7.75 -3.08
CA ASN A 124 -8.14 9.18 -2.74
C ASN A 124 -6.79 9.83 -2.40
N ASP A 125 -5.67 9.11 -2.43
CA ASP A 125 -4.36 9.75 -2.30
C ASP A 125 -4.14 10.73 -3.46
N PRO A 126 -3.56 11.93 -3.20
CA PRO A 126 -3.34 12.94 -4.22
C PRO A 126 -2.44 12.45 -5.36
N TYR A 127 -2.79 12.83 -6.58
CA TYR A 127 -1.90 12.71 -7.72
C TYR A 127 -0.91 13.87 -7.73
N VAL A 128 0.38 13.57 -7.81
CA VAL A 128 1.45 14.55 -7.98
C VAL A 128 2.47 13.97 -8.96
N ALA A 129 2.75 14.68 -10.05
CA ALA A 129 3.73 14.26 -11.05
C ALA A 129 5.17 14.44 -10.57
N ASP A 130 6.12 13.83 -11.29
CA ASP A 130 7.57 14.05 -11.17
C ASP A 130 8.09 13.89 -9.74
N ARG A 131 7.67 12.81 -9.08
CA ARG A 131 7.98 12.55 -7.66
C ARG A 131 9.41 12.12 -7.41
N LEU A 132 10.00 11.44 -8.37
CA LEU A 132 11.31 10.83 -8.25
C LEU A 132 12.40 11.85 -8.57
N ILE A 133 13.50 11.81 -7.82
CA ILE A 133 14.60 12.77 -7.92
C ILE A 133 15.84 12.06 -8.44
N GLY A 134 16.48 12.69 -9.43
CA GLY A 134 17.69 12.19 -10.07
C GLY A 134 17.55 12.26 -11.59
N ASN A 135 18.67 12.50 -12.25
CA ASN A 135 18.78 12.52 -13.71
C ASN A 135 20.23 12.16 -14.13
N ASN A 136 20.57 12.32 -15.39
CA ASN A 136 21.93 12.03 -15.89
C ASN A 136 23.03 12.89 -15.24
N GLU A 137 22.68 14.04 -14.66
CA GLU A 137 23.62 15.01 -14.08
C GLU A 137 23.54 15.06 -12.55
N ASN A 138 22.41 14.67 -11.97
CA ASN A 138 22.14 14.73 -10.54
C ASN A 138 21.98 13.34 -9.95
N LYS A 139 22.60 13.12 -8.79
CA LYS A 139 22.51 11.86 -8.05
C LYS A 139 21.04 11.47 -7.80
N GLU A 140 20.75 10.20 -8.03
CA GLU A 140 19.44 9.61 -7.72
C GLU A 140 19.20 9.58 -6.20
N VAL A 141 17.95 9.85 -5.81
CA VAL A 141 17.49 9.77 -4.42
C VAL A 141 16.41 8.70 -4.35
N LEU A 142 16.50 7.81 -3.36
CA LEU A 142 15.39 6.92 -3.07
C LEU A 142 14.24 7.74 -2.47
N VAL A 143 13.17 7.94 -3.24
CA VAL A 143 11.99 8.65 -2.78
C VAL A 143 10.92 7.66 -2.30
N ALA A 144 10.59 7.73 -1.02
CA ALA A 144 9.48 7.02 -0.40
C ALA A 144 8.54 8.04 0.25
N ASP A 145 7.60 8.56 -0.52
CA ASP A 145 6.68 9.60 -0.08
C ASP A 145 5.26 9.35 -0.59
N PHE A 146 4.36 8.99 0.33
CA PHE A 146 2.96 8.66 0.06
C PHE A 146 2.03 9.88 0.14
N THR A 147 2.56 11.10 0.37
CA THR A 147 1.74 12.32 0.40
C THR A 147 1.24 12.77 -0.97
N GLY A 148 1.83 12.20 -2.03
CA GLY A 148 1.40 12.33 -3.41
C GLY A 148 2.15 11.34 -4.27
N LEU A 149 1.47 10.80 -5.28
CA LEU A 149 2.01 9.77 -6.15
C LEU A 149 1.58 9.97 -7.61
N ASP A 150 2.35 9.41 -8.52
CA ASP A 150 2.01 9.23 -9.92
C ASP A 150 1.69 7.75 -10.21
N CYS A 151 1.47 7.40 -11.47
CA CYS A 151 1.08 6.04 -11.83
C CYS A 151 2.18 4.99 -11.57
N PHE A 152 3.45 5.30 -11.85
CA PHE A 152 4.54 4.35 -11.59
C PHE A 152 4.92 4.26 -10.12
N THR A 153 4.98 5.38 -9.40
CA THR A 153 5.21 5.33 -7.95
C THR A 153 4.09 4.60 -7.22
N TYR A 154 2.84 4.72 -7.67
CA TYR A 154 1.74 3.91 -7.17
C TYR A 154 1.99 2.40 -7.40
N LEU A 155 2.39 2.01 -8.61
CA LEU A 155 2.75 0.63 -8.94
C LEU A 155 3.89 0.12 -8.04
N ASP A 156 4.95 0.92 -7.89
CA ASP A 156 6.10 0.59 -7.06
C ASP A 156 5.72 0.34 -5.61
N TYR A 157 4.92 1.25 -5.04
CA TYR A 157 4.54 1.18 -3.63
C TYR A 157 3.67 -0.03 -3.34
N VAL A 158 2.68 -0.33 -4.20
CA VAL A 158 1.83 -1.52 -4.04
C VAL A 158 2.67 -2.80 -4.12
N ASN A 159 3.57 -2.92 -5.10
CA ASN A 159 4.42 -4.11 -5.25
C ASN A 159 5.45 -4.25 -4.11
N ALA A 160 6.06 -3.15 -3.66
CA ALA A 160 6.97 -3.16 -2.51
C ALA A 160 6.26 -3.58 -1.22
N LEU A 161 5.01 -3.17 -1.04
CA LEU A 161 4.18 -3.52 0.11
C LEU A 161 3.63 -4.95 0.07
N LEU A 162 3.83 -5.75 -0.99
CA LEU A 162 3.34 -7.14 -0.99
C LEU A 162 4.04 -8.00 0.05
N TYR A 163 5.35 -7.83 0.21
CA TYR A 163 6.19 -8.72 1.01
C TYR A 163 6.90 -8.03 2.18
N ALA A 164 6.79 -6.71 2.30
CA ALA A 164 7.39 -5.95 3.41
C ALA A 164 6.80 -6.36 4.77
N THR A 165 7.63 -6.62 5.77
CA THR A 165 7.20 -6.95 7.14
C THR A 165 7.23 -5.74 8.08
N ASP A 166 7.96 -4.70 7.68
CA ASP A 166 8.14 -3.43 8.37
C ASP A 166 8.58 -2.33 7.38
N TYR A 167 8.83 -1.13 7.88
CA TYR A 167 9.26 -0.01 7.05
C TYR A 167 10.64 -0.21 6.39
N SER A 168 11.55 -0.92 7.07
CA SER A 168 12.90 -1.23 6.57
C SER A 168 12.82 -2.13 5.34
N SER A 169 12.16 -3.28 5.49
CA SER A 169 11.94 -4.24 4.41
C SER A 169 11.07 -3.67 3.29
N PHE A 170 10.18 -2.71 3.58
CA PHE A 170 9.49 -1.95 2.54
C PHE A 170 10.46 -1.14 1.66
N LEU A 171 11.45 -0.48 2.24
CA LEU A 171 12.43 0.28 1.46
C LEU A 171 13.32 -0.62 0.63
N ASP A 172 13.74 -1.76 1.16
CA ASP A 172 14.50 -2.77 0.39
C ASP A 172 13.65 -3.34 -0.76
N ALA A 173 12.37 -3.63 -0.49
CA ALA A 173 11.42 -4.07 -1.50
C ALA A 173 11.15 -2.98 -2.56
N LEU A 174 11.13 -1.71 -2.16
CA LEU A 174 10.99 -0.56 -3.05
C LEU A 174 12.19 -0.43 -3.98
N VAL A 175 13.41 -0.57 -3.45
CA VAL A 175 14.64 -0.55 -4.24
C VAL A 175 14.63 -1.68 -5.28
N SER A 176 14.35 -2.92 -4.86
CA SER A 176 14.29 -4.06 -5.79
C SER A 176 13.18 -3.94 -6.85
N THR A 177 12.08 -3.27 -6.51
CA THR A 177 10.96 -3.04 -7.42
C THR A 177 11.29 -1.96 -8.45
N ARG A 178 11.83 -0.83 -8.01
CA ARG A 178 12.02 0.37 -8.83
C ARG A 178 13.34 0.41 -9.61
N TYR A 179 14.37 -0.27 -9.13
CA TYR A 179 15.70 -0.22 -9.74
C TYR A 179 16.15 -1.60 -10.21
N ASN A 180 16.77 -1.65 -11.39
CA ASN A 180 17.51 -2.81 -11.85
C ASN A 180 18.70 -3.06 -10.92
N ASN A 181 19.02 -4.34 -10.69
CA ASN A 181 20.09 -4.79 -9.80
C ASN A 181 20.00 -4.28 -8.35
N SER A 182 18.87 -3.70 -7.94
CA SER A 182 18.70 -3.04 -6.64
C SER A 182 19.69 -1.89 -6.40
N GLU A 183 20.13 -1.22 -7.45
CA GLU A 183 21.08 -0.09 -7.38
C GLU A 183 20.35 1.24 -7.61
N VAL A 184 20.33 2.12 -6.60
CA VAL A 184 19.64 3.42 -6.67
C VAL A 184 20.45 4.41 -7.52
N THR A 185 20.33 4.28 -8.83
CA THR A 185 20.89 5.19 -9.83
C THR A 185 19.84 5.55 -10.87
N TYR A 186 20.00 6.71 -11.50
CA TYR A 186 19.08 7.14 -12.56
C TYR A 186 19.08 6.19 -13.76
N ALA A 187 20.25 5.64 -14.13
CA ALA A 187 20.37 4.67 -15.22
C ALA A 187 19.67 3.34 -14.91
N ASN A 188 19.74 2.90 -13.65
CA ASN A 188 19.11 1.64 -13.21
C ASN A 188 17.64 1.81 -12.85
N ARG A 189 17.10 3.02 -12.72
CA ARG A 189 15.68 3.22 -12.48
C ARG A 189 14.87 2.63 -13.65
N LYS A 190 13.84 1.88 -13.34
CA LYS A 190 12.87 1.40 -14.32
C LYS A 190 12.03 2.59 -14.79
N HIS A 191 12.19 3.00 -16.04
CA HIS A 191 11.51 4.18 -16.61
C HIS A 191 10.43 3.82 -17.62
N PHE A 192 10.51 2.61 -18.20
CA PHE A 192 9.55 2.09 -19.16
C PHE A 192 8.88 0.87 -18.53
N PHE A 193 7.57 0.70 -18.72
CA PHE A 193 6.83 -0.37 -18.02
C PHE A 193 7.42 -1.77 -18.29
N THR A 194 7.90 -1.99 -19.51
CA THR A 194 8.57 -3.24 -19.93
C THR A 194 9.83 -3.56 -19.11
N ASP A 195 10.41 -2.60 -18.37
CA ASP A 195 11.51 -2.85 -17.43
C ASP A 195 11.08 -3.75 -16.26
N TRP A 196 9.79 -3.80 -15.91
CA TRP A 196 9.28 -4.72 -14.87
C TRP A 196 9.02 -6.15 -15.40
N GLU A 197 9.07 -6.35 -16.72
CA GLU A 197 8.96 -7.65 -17.39
C GLU A 197 10.33 -8.24 -17.77
N HIS A 198 11.39 -7.44 -17.82
CA HIS A 198 12.72 -7.87 -18.25
C HIS A 198 13.76 -7.79 -17.12
N GLY A 199 14.90 -8.46 -17.31
CA GLY A 199 15.94 -8.56 -16.28
C GLY A 199 15.49 -9.45 -15.13
N ASN A 200 14.90 -8.84 -14.10
CA ASN A 200 14.29 -9.52 -12.95
C ASN A 200 12.77 -9.27 -12.96
N PRO A 201 12.00 -10.05 -13.72
CA PRO A 201 10.57 -9.81 -13.89
C PRO A 201 9.84 -9.92 -12.56
N ILE A 202 8.97 -8.94 -12.30
CA ILE A 202 7.99 -9.03 -11.20
C ILE A 202 6.56 -9.13 -11.71
N VAL A 203 6.38 -9.08 -13.03
CA VAL A 203 5.09 -9.22 -13.70
C VAL A 203 5.22 -10.16 -14.89
N LYS A 204 4.10 -10.78 -15.28
CA LYS A 204 3.99 -11.54 -16.53
C LYS A 204 2.87 -11.01 -17.41
N ASN A 205 3.09 -11.01 -18.72
CA ASN A 205 2.09 -10.65 -19.71
C ASN A 205 0.98 -11.70 -19.77
N LEU A 206 -0.27 -11.23 -19.79
CA LEU A 206 -1.48 -12.05 -19.92
C LEU A 206 -2.11 -11.96 -21.31
N VAL A 207 -1.68 -11.03 -22.16
CA VAL A 207 -2.16 -10.88 -23.54
C VAL A 207 -1.37 -11.83 -24.45
N THR A 208 -1.63 -13.12 -24.29
CA THR A 208 -0.99 -14.20 -25.07
C THR A 208 -2.05 -15.20 -25.52
N GLU A 209 -1.79 -15.91 -26.62
CA GLU A 209 -2.68 -16.99 -27.07
C GLU A 209 -2.83 -18.10 -26.04
N GLN A 210 -1.83 -18.31 -25.18
CA GLN A 210 -1.89 -19.29 -24.10
C GLN A 210 -2.97 -18.93 -23.06
N VAL A 211 -3.17 -17.64 -22.79
CA VAL A 211 -4.15 -17.16 -21.80
C VAL A 211 -5.51 -16.89 -22.45
N LEU A 212 -5.50 -16.28 -23.65
CA LEU A 212 -6.73 -15.83 -24.33
C LEU A 212 -7.33 -16.90 -25.24
N GLY A 213 -6.58 -17.96 -25.56
CA GLY A 213 -6.97 -18.95 -26.57
C GLY A 213 -6.62 -18.49 -27.99
N THR A 214 -6.33 -19.46 -28.88
CA THR A 214 -5.97 -19.19 -30.27
C THR A 214 -7.12 -18.57 -31.06
N GLU A 215 -8.37 -18.76 -30.61
CA GLU A 215 -9.56 -18.13 -31.18
C GLU A 215 -9.61 -16.61 -31.00
N ASN A 216 -8.75 -16.04 -30.16
CA ASN A 216 -8.64 -14.60 -29.92
C ASN A 216 -7.30 -14.02 -30.41
N ALA A 217 -6.53 -14.78 -31.22
CA ALA A 217 -5.24 -14.32 -31.72
C ALA A 217 -5.34 -13.03 -32.55
N ASP A 218 -6.46 -12.83 -33.26
CA ASP A 218 -6.77 -11.63 -34.04
C ASP A 218 -6.95 -10.36 -33.19
N LYS A 219 -7.19 -10.52 -31.88
CA LYS A 219 -7.35 -9.41 -30.93
C LYS A 219 -6.03 -9.01 -30.25
N ILE A 220 -4.96 -9.78 -30.45
CA ILE A 220 -3.65 -9.55 -29.87
C ILE A 220 -2.80 -8.78 -30.87
N ILE A 221 -2.43 -7.55 -30.53
CA ILE A 221 -1.52 -6.75 -31.33
C ILE A 221 -0.12 -6.85 -30.74
N THR A 222 0.86 -7.18 -31.57
CA THR A 222 2.28 -7.22 -31.20
C THR A 222 3.01 -6.05 -31.85
N ILE A 223 3.78 -5.30 -31.06
CA ILE A 223 4.58 -4.16 -31.53
C ILE A 223 6.02 -4.33 -31.04
N ASP A 224 6.95 -4.24 -31.98
CA ASP A 224 8.37 -4.08 -31.70
C ASP A 224 8.73 -2.60 -31.69
N PHE A 225 9.54 -2.20 -30.72
CA PHE A 225 9.95 -0.81 -30.54
C PHE A 225 11.37 -0.72 -29.96
N VAL A 226 11.97 0.47 -30.05
CA VAL A 226 13.27 0.75 -29.45
C VAL A 226 13.04 1.58 -28.20
N LYS A 227 12.95 0.93 -27.03
CA LYS A 227 12.83 1.59 -25.72
C LYS A 227 13.81 2.76 -25.65
N ASN A 228 13.31 3.93 -25.25
CA ASN A 228 14.09 5.18 -25.14
C ASN A 228 14.66 5.75 -26.46
N GLY A 229 14.63 5.02 -27.57
CA GLY A 229 15.19 5.43 -28.85
C GLY A 229 14.15 6.03 -29.78
N LYS A 230 13.91 7.34 -29.66
CA LYS A 230 12.97 8.07 -30.53
C LYS A 230 13.60 8.29 -31.91
N PRO A 231 12.87 8.09 -33.03
CA PRO A 231 13.38 8.40 -34.37
C PRO A 231 13.89 9.83 -34.44
N ASN A 232 15.13 10.01 -34.90
CA ASN A 232 15.72 11.32 -35.09
C ASN A 232 14.97 12.08 -36.20
N LYS A 233 14.79 13.40 -36.01
CA LYS A 233 13.99 14.24 -36.90
C LYS A 233 14.64 14.47 -38.27
N GLU A 234 15.97 14.53 -38.32
CA GLU A 234 16.74 14.80 -39.54
C GLU A 234 17.09 13.51 -40.27
N ASN A 235 17.40 12.45 -39.52
CA ASN A 235 17.69 11.12 -40.06
C ASN A 235 16.91 10.03 -39.30
N PRO A 236 15.71 9.64 -39.78
CA PRO A 236 14.86 8.65 -39.12
C PRO A 236 15.47 7.25 -38.96
N ALA A 237 16.56 6.93 -39.67
CA ALA A 237 17.32 5.69 -39.48
C ALA A 237 18.14 5.68 -38.17
N GLN A 238 18.37 6.85 -37.57
CA GLN A 238 19.01 7.02 -36.26
C GLN A 238 17.96 7.23 -35.16
N ARG A 239 18.38 7.02 -33.91
CA ARG A 239 17.54 7.15 -32.71
C ARG A 239 18.18 8.11 -31.71
N ASP A 240 17.42 9.11 -31.29
CA ASP A 240 17.77 10.00 -30.19
C ASP A 240 17.24 9.43 -28.87
N SER A 241 18.07 9.46 -27.82
CA SER A 241 17.61 9.10 -26.47
C SER A 241 16.66 10.16 -25.92
N VAL A 242 15.48 9.75 -25.48
CA VAL A 242 14.53 10.65 -24.80
C VAL A 242 15.00 10.94 -23.37
N LEU A 243 15.52 9.92 -22.70
CA LEU A 243 16.14 9.97 -21.38
C LEU A 243 17.65 9.74 -21.56
N VAL A 244 18.44 10.81 -21.47
CA VAL A 244 19.90 10.74 -21.54
C VAL A 244 20.44 9.88 -20.38
N GLY A 245 21.38 8.97 -20.64
CA GLY A 245 21.95 8.09 -19.61
C GLY A 245 21.12 6.83 -19.30
N VAL A 246 19.97 6.66 -19.97
CA VAL A 246 19.20 5.41 -19.96
C VAL A 246 19.44 4.67 -21.26
N GLU A 247 19.67 3.35 -21.19
CA GLU A 247 19.98 2.55 -22.38
C GLU A 247 18.80 2.48 -23.36
N GLN A 248 19.13 2.40 -24.64
CA GLN A 248 18.18 2.07 -25.70
C GLN A 248 18.18 0.56 -25.93
N GLU A 249 17.00 -0.04 -25.98
CA GLU A 249 16.88 -1.50 -26.09
C GLU A 249 15.73 -1.87 -27.04
N ASN A 250 15.92 -2.90 -27.86
CA ASN A 250 14.82 -3.48 -28.63
C ASN A 250 13.91 -4.26 -27.68
N ARG A 251 12.62 -3.94 -27.70
CA ARG A 251 11.60 -4.59 -26.86
C ARG A 251 10.36 -4.89 -27.71
N THR A 252 9.58 -5.84 -27.23
CA THR A 252 8.29 -6.21 -27.82
C THR A 252 7.22 -6.06 -26.76
N VAL A 253 6.08 -5.50 -27.13
CA VAL A 253 4.87 -5.50 -26.29
C VAL A 253 3.71 -6.16 -27.02
N LYS A 254 2.85 -6.81 -26.24
CA LYS A 254 1.55 -7.31 -26.72
C LYS A 254 0.45 -6.62 -25.95
N TYR A 255 -0.55 -6.12 -26.67
CA TYR A 255 -1.74 -5.52 -26.07
C TYR A 255 -3.01 -6.07 -26.72
N LEU A 256 -4.09 -6.07 -25.93
CA LEU A 256 -5.43 -6.39 -26.40
C LEU A 256 -5.97 -5.17 -27.15
N ASP A 257 -6.34 -5.34 -28.42
CA ASP A 257 -6.95 -4.26 -29.23
C ASP A 257 -8.13 -3.66 -28.46
N VAL A 258 -8.20 -2.32 -28.42
CA VAL A 258 -9.27 -1.61 -27.71
C VAL A 258 -10.68 -2.03 -28.14
N LYS A 259 -10.87 -2.48 -29.38
CA LYS A 259 -12.16 -2.98 -29.90
C LYS A 259 -12.60 -4.29 -29.26
N ALA A 260 -11.66 -5.05 -28.70
CA ALA A 260 -11.94 -6.31 -28.01
C ALA A 260 -12.20 -6.12 -26.51
N VAL A 261 -12.01 -4.91 -25.97
CA VAL A 261 -12.18 -4.64 -24.55
C VAL A 261 -13.67 -4.49 -24.22
N SER A 262 -14.21 -5.47 -23.49
CA SER A 262 -15.54 -5.40 -22.87
C SER A 262 -15.50 -5.96 -21.45
N ASP A 263 -16.49 -5.62 -20.63
CA ASP A 263 -16.59 -6.14 -19.26
C ASP A 263 -16.62 -7.68 -19.24
N GLU A 264 -17.37 -8.30 -20.16
CA GLU A 264 -17.49 -9.75 -20.27
C GLU A 264 -16.18 -10.40 -20.70
N PHE A 265 -15.48 -9.80 -21.69
CA PHE A 265 -14.18 -10.31 -22.13
C PHE A 265 -13.18 -10.24 -20.98
N LEU A 266 -13.12 -9.12 -20.27
CA LEU A 266 -12.19 -8.95 -19.16
C LEU A 266 -12.51 -9.90 -18.01
N ALA A 267 -13.79 -10.03 -17.63
CA ALA A 267 -14.22 -10.91 -16.56
C ALA A 267 -13.99 -12.40 -16.87
N LYS A 268 -13.94 -12.79 -18.15
CA LYS A 268 -13.66 -14.16 -18.59
C LYS A 268 -12.19 -14.54 -18.43
N TYR A 269 -11.26 -13.63 -18.75
CA TYR A 269 -9.83 -13.96 -18.87
C TYR A 269 -8.95 -13.41 -17.74
N PHE A 270 -9.42 -12.41 -17.02
CA PHE A 270 -8.63 -11.68 -16.02
C PHE A 270 -9.34 -11.61 -14.66
N LYS A 271 -8.62 -11.14 -13.64
CA LYS A 271 -9.13 -11.06 -12.26
C LYS A 271 -8.64 -9.80 -11.55
N ASP A 272 -9.23 -9.54 -10.39
CA ASP A 272 -8.83 -8.43 -9.52
C ASP A 272 -7.33 -8.42 -9.24
N GLY A 273 -6.75 -7.23 -9.25
CA GLY A 273 -5.33 -7.02 -9.00
C GLY A 273 -4.42 -7.31 -10.19
N ASP A 274 -4.96 -7.76 -11.34
CA ASP A 274 -4.20 -7.71 -12.59
C ASP A 274 -3.89 -6.23 -12.94
N LEU A 275 -2.76 -6.00 -13.58
CA LEU A 275 -2.28 -4.68 -13.99
C LEU A 275 -2.84 -4.32 -15.36
N ILE A 276 -3.24 -3.06 -15.52
CA ILE A 276 -3.65 -2.47 -16.80
C ILE A 276 -2.68 -1.36 -17.16
N MET A 277 -2.12 -1.43 -18.36
CA MET A 277 -1.36 -0.33 -18.94
C MET A 277 -1.97 0.11 -20.26
N LEU A 278 -2.04 1.41 -20.48
CA LEU A 278 -2.55 1.99 -21.72
C LEU A 278 -1.44 1.99 -22.75
N ALA A 279 -1.61 1.23 -23.84
CA ALA A 279 -0.61 1.14 -24.91
C ALA A 279 -0.28 2.53 -25.47
N ALA A 280 0.99 2.76 -25.81
CA ALA A 280 1.38 3.99 -26.48
C ALA A 280 0.71 4.09 -27.87
N PRO A 281 0.20 5.27 -28.26
CA PRO A 281 -0.38 5.48 -29.59
C PRO A 281 0.67 5.42 -30.69
N ALA A 282 0.22 5.31 -31.95
CA ALA A 282 1.06 5.11 -33.14
C ALA A 282 2.17 6.16 -33.34
N ASN A 283 2.00 7.38 -32.82
CA ASN A 283 2.99 8.44 -32.90
C ASN A 283 4.08 8.37 -31.80
N LEU A 284 3.94 7.46 -30.82
CA LEU A 284 4.86 7.29 -29.70
C LEU A 284 5.40 5.86 -29.59
N ASN A 285 4.66 4.87 -30.09
CA ASN A 285 4.94 3.44 -29.92
C ASN A 285 6.22 2.92 -30.61
N SER A 286 6.96 3.77 -31.33
CA SER A 286 8.28 3.40 -31.83
C SER A 286 9.38 3.45 -30.76
N TRP A 287 9.11 4.13 -29.63
CA TRP A 287 10.09 4.34 -28.55
C TRP A 287 9.53 4.31 -27.12
N LEU A 288 8.21 4.41 -26.98
CA LEU A 288 7.49 4.34 -25.70
C LEU A 288 6.55 3.13 -25.71
N ASP A 289 6.47 2.39 -24.61
CA ASP A 289 5.58 1.23 -24.47
C ASP A 289 4.17 1.62 -24.01
N VAL A 290 4.07 2.41 -22.94
CA VAL A 290 2.80 2.74 -22.29
C VAL A 290 2.71 4.22 -21.95
N THR A 291 1.49 4.73 -21.84
CA THR A 291 1.25 6.14 -21.45
C THR A 291 0.71 6.30 -20.03
N HIS A 292 0.14 5.23 -19.47
CA HIS A 292 -0.40 5.23 -18.10
C HIS A 292 -0.57 3.80 -17.59
N CYS A 293 -0.65 3.63 -16.26
CA CYS A 293 -0.86 2.33 -15.63
C CYS A 293 -1.78 2.39 -14.40
N GLY A 294 -2.23 1.22 -13.97
CA GLY A 294 -3.11 1.02 -12.82
C GLY A 294 -3.52 -0.45 -12.69
N TYR A 295 -4.60 -0.71 -11.96
CA TYR A 295 -5.06 -2.07 -11.65
C TYR A 295 -6.48 -2.31 -12.17
N LEU A 296 -6.73 -3.55 -12.60
CA LEU A 296 -8.05 -4.08 -12.89
C LEU A 296 -8.74 -4.44 -11.59
N ILE A 297 -9.91 -3.85 -11.36
CA ILE A 297 -10.80 -4.15 -10.24
C ILE A 297 -12.18 -4.41 -10.82
N PHE A 298 -12.86 -5.47 -10.40
CA PHE A 298 -14.22 -5.74 -10.78
C PHE A 298 -15.19 -5.29 -9.70
N LYS A 299 -16.31 -4.69 -10.11
CA LYS A 299 -17.39 -4.29 -9.21
C LYS A 299 -18.71 -4.79 -9.75
N GLU A 300 -19.62 -5.19 -8.87
CA GLU A 300 -20.98 -5.53 -9.26
C GLU A 300 -21.87 -4.29 -9.26
N GLU A 301 -22.52 -4.03 -10.39
CA GLU A 301 -23.51 -2.97 -10.58
C GLU A 301 -24.75 -3.56 -11.24
N ASN A 302 -25.90 -3.48 -10.55
CA ASN A 302 -27.17 -3.99 -11.07
C ASN A 302 -27.09 -5.46 -11.54
N GLY A 303 -26.28 -6.28 -10.85
CA GLY A 303 -26.05 -7.69 -11.19
C GLY A 303 -25.06 -7.93 -12.34
N VAL A 304 -24.41 -6.88 -12.86
CA VAL A 304 -23.40 -6.96 -13.91
C VAL A 304 -22.02 -6.69 -13.30
N LYS A 305 -21.06 -7.58 -13.58
CA LYS A 305 -19.67 -7.42 -13.16
C LYS A 305 -18.94 -6.50 -14.13
N LYS A 306 -18.66 -5.28 -13.70
CA LYS A 306 -17.97 -4.25 -14.50
C LYS A 306 -16.49 -4.16 -14.18
N ALA A 307 -15.68 -3.91 -15.19
CA ALA A 307 -14.27 -3.65 -15.07
C ALA A 307 -14.00 -2.17 -14.74
N TYR A 308 -13.24 -1.96 -13.67
CA TYR A 308 -12.75 -0.67 -13.24
C TYR A 308 -11.24 -0.59 -13.36
N TYR A 309 -10.78 0.58 -13.77
CA TYR A 309 -9.39 0.98 -13.79
C TYR A 309 -9.06 1.79 -12.54
N ARG A 310 -8.42 1.14 -11.57
CA ARG A 310 -7.90 1.79 -10.37
C ARG A 310 -6.56 2.43 -10.66
N ASN A 311 -6.53 3.76 -10.78
CA ASN A 311 -5.34 4.48 -11.22
C ASN A 311 -5.09 5.78 -10.46
N ALA A 312 -3.82 6.18 -10.38
CA ALA A 312 -3.43 7.52 -9.96
C ALA A 312 -3.71 8.50 -11.11
N SER A 313 -4.83 9.22 -11.05
CA SER A 313 -5.35 9.98 -12.19
C SER A 313 -4.88 11.44 -12.17
N SER A 314 -4.19 11.86 -13.23
CA SER A 314 -3.81 13.26 -13.50
C SER A 314 -4.92 14.09 -14.15
N ALA A 315 -6.09 13.48 -14.40
CA ALA A 315 -7.23 14.22 -14.93
C ALA A 315 -7.66 15.28 -13.92
N LYS A 316 -7.87 16.53 -14.38
CA LYS A 316 -8.21 17.68 -13.51
C LYS A 316 -9.42 17.42 -12.60
N VAL A 317 -10.38 16.62 -13.06
CA VAL A 317 -11.58 16.24 -12.29
C VAL A 317 -11.29 15.26 -11.15
N ASN A 318 -10.15 14.56 -11.20
CA ASN A 318 -9.77 13.53 -10.24
C ASN A 318 -8.59 13.98 -9.36
N MET A 319 -7.41 14.20 -9.96
CA MET A 319 -6.16 14.55 -9.28
C MET A 319 -5.84 13.66 -8.06
N LYS A 320 -6.20 12.38 -8.13
CA LYS A 320 -6.05 11.40 -7.04
C LYS A 320 -6.14 9.97 -7.55
N VAL A 321 -5.88 9.00 -6.68
CA VAL A 321 -6.20 7.59 -6.97
C VAL A 321 -7.71 7.38 -6.98
N VAL A 322 -8.23 6.88 -8.09
CA VAL A 322 -9.66 6.66 -8.32
C VAL A 322 -9.91 5.32 -8.99
N ASP A 323 -11.13 4.82 -8.85
CA ASP A 323 -11.65 3.74 -9.68
C ASP A 323 -12.49 4.36 -10.79
N THR A 324 -12.09 4.16 -12.05
CA THR A 324 -12.82 4.66 -13.22
C THR A 324 -13.39 3.48 -14.03
N PRO A 325 -14.67 3.48 -14.46
CA PRO A 325 -15.19 2.46 -15.36
C PRO A 325 -14.32 2.35 -16.63
N LEU A 326 -13.69 1.19 -16.85
CA LEU A 326 -12.59 1.07 -17.81
C LEU A 326 -13.06 1.16 -19.25
N VAL A 327 -14.17 0.50 -19.59
CA VAL A 327 -14.70 0.45 -20.96
C VAL A 327 -15.10 1.86 -21.39
N GLU A 328 -15.87 2.56 -20.57
CA GLU A 328 -16.29 3.94 -20.81
C GLU A 328 -15.10 4.89 -20.88
N TYR A 329 -14.12 4.73 -19.98
CA TYR A 329 -12.89 5.52 -20.01
C TYR A 329 -12.14 5.37 -21.34
N LEU A 330 -12.01 4.14 -21.87
CA LEU A 330 -11.35 3.89 -23.16
C LEU A 330 -12.16 4.44 -24.33
N THR A 331 -13.49 4.34 -24.29
CA THR A 331 -14.39 4.95 -25.28
C THR A 331 -14.20 6.47 -25.32
N ASP A 332 -14.29 7.13 -24.16
CA ASP A 332 -14.16 8.60 -24.05
C ASP A 332 -12.78 9.08 -24.50
N ARG A 333 -11.71 8.37 -24.12
CA ARG A 333 -10.34 8.71 -24.50
C ARG A 333 -10.09 8.63 -26.00
N ASN A 334 -10.83 7.76 -26.70
CA ASN A 334 -10.72 7.56 -28.14
C ASN A 334 -11.79 8.30 -28.94
N PHE A 335 -12.63 9.12 -28.30
CA PHE A 335 -13.64 9.93 -28.96
C PHE A 335 -13.18 11.36 -29.23
N ASP A 336 -13.33 11.82 -30.48
CA ASP A 336 -13.08 13.19 -30.88
C ASP A 336 -14.34 14.03 -30.72
N THR A 337 -14.51 14.64 -29.55
CA THR A 337 -15.67 15.48 -29.24
C THR A 337 -15.84 16.66 -30.19
N LYS A 338 -14.76 17.16 -30.80
CA LYS A 338 -14.81 18.27 -31.76
C LYS A 338 -15.51 17.86 -33.07
N ASN A 339 -15.27 16.64 -33.51
CA ASN A 339 -15.77 16.11 -34.78
C ASN A 339 -16.91 15.10 -34.59
N ASN A 340 -17.32 14.85 -33.33
CA ASN A 340 -18.36 13.91 -32.93
C ASN A 340 -18.21 12.51 -33.55
N LYS A 341 -16.97 12.00 -33.59
CA LYS A 341 -16.64 10.66 -34.08
C LYS A 341 -15.44 10.08 -33.31
N PRO A 342 -15.22 8.76 -33.31
CA PRO A 342 -13.96 8.19 -32.86
C PRO A 342 -12.77 8.76 -33.65
N TYR A 343 -11.60 8.87 -33.02
CA TYR A 343 -10.37 9.21 -33.73
C TYR A 343 -10.04 8.13 -34.77
N ASP A 344 -9.62 8.56 -35.97
CA ASP A 344 -9.21 7.64 -37.04
C ASP A 344 -7.96 6.83 -36.60
N VAL A 345 -7.08 7.44 -35.81
CA VAL A 345 -5.99 6.77 -35.08
C VAL A 345 -6.29 6.87 -33.58
N PRO A 346 -6.54 5.74 -32.89
CA PRO A 346 -6.83 5.75 -31.46
C PRO A 346 -5.72 6.42 -30.64
N LYS A 347 -6.11 7.22 -29.65
CA LYS A 347 -5.19 7.79 -28.65
C LYS A 347 -4.73 6.73 -27.65
N VAL A 348 -5.55 5.70 -27.44
CA VAL A 348 -5.23 4.49 -26.69
C VAL A 348 -5.63 3.31 -27.58
N PRO A 349 -4.70 2.71 -28.34
CA PRO A 349 -5.01 1.64 -29.30
C PRO A 349 -5.38 0.31 -28.64
N GLY A 350 -5.07 0.15 -27.35
CA GLY A 350 -5.40 -1.04 -26.59
C GLY A 350 -4.81 -1.02 -25.19
N ILE A 351 -4.94 -2.15 -24.50
CA ILE A 351 -4.47 -2.31 -23.13
C ILE A 351 -3.55 -3.51 -23.00
N LEU A 352 -2.43 -3.31 -22.31
CA LEU A 352 -1.57 -4.40 -21.85
C LEU A 352 -2.14 -4.89 -20.52
N LEU A 353 -2.24 -6.21 -20.36
CA LEU A 353 -2.75 -6.87 -19.15
C LEU A 353 -1.66 -7.76 -18.58
N TYR A 354 -1.26 -7.50 -17.34
CA TYR A 354 -0.17 -8.19 -16.67
C TYR A 354 -0.60 -8.69 -15.29
N ARG A 355 0.12 -9.67 -14.75
CA ARG A 355 -0.07 -10.17 -13.38
C ARG A 355 1.22 -10.10 -12.61
N THR A 356 1.19 -9.54 -11.40
CA THR A 356 2.32 -9.62 -10.48
C THR A 356 2.68 -11.08 -10.19
N LEU A 357 3.96 -11.39 -10.27
CA LEU A 357 4.50 -12.71 -9.98
C LEU A 357 4.60 -12.93 -8.48
N GLU A 358 4.38 -14.17 -8.08
CA GLU A 358 4.73 -14.61 -6.73
C GLU A 358 6.27 -14.61 -6.63
N ARG A 359 6.82 -13.95 -5.61
CA ARG A 359 8.26 -14.06 -5.35
C ARG A 359 8.50 -15.42 -4.71
N ASN A 360 9.29 -16.27 -5.35
CA ASN A 360 9.83 -17.46 -4.69
C ASN A 360 10.78 -16.96 -3.59
N ASN A 361 10.45 -17.26 -2.34
CA ASN A 361 11.30 -16.95 -1.18
C ASN A 361 12.63 -17.71 -1.24
#